data_AF-A0A383BIQ6-F1
#
_entry.id   AF-A0A383BIQ6-F1
#
_cell.length_a   1.000
_cell.length_b   1.000
_cell.length_c   1.000
_cell.angle_alpha   90.00
_cell.angle_beta   90.00
_cell.angle_gamma   90.00
#
_symmetry.space_group_name_H-M   'P 1'
#
loop_
_entity.id
_entity.type
_entity.pdbx_description
1 polymer ?
#
loop_
_entity_poly.entity_id
_entity_poly.type
_entity_poly.pdbx_seq_one_letter_code
_entity_poly.pdbx_strand_id
1 'polypeptide(L)'
;MLPYDDNLNNHIDMGKQIKNILNGTSLVEMFSVALSKLEDNFEAVNSLNVFPVPDGDTGTNMVLTLKHVVEVAENNKVKSAGESAKILSKAALNGARGNSGVILYSFIKGFSLGIAESNELDDSLFVKSLEQ
;
A
#
# COMPACT_ATOMS: atom_id res chain seq x y z
N MET A 1 23.67 -17.58 51.46
CA MET A 1 23.81 -16.54 50.42
C MET A 1 24.31 -17.26 49.17
N LEU A 2 23.43 -17.52 48.21
CA LEU A 2 23.79 -18.24 46.99
C LEU A 2 24.53 -17.28 46.04
N PRO A 3 25.54 -17.74 45.28
CA PRO A 3 26.25 -16.89 44.34
C PRO A 3 25.33 -16.49 43.19
N TYR A 4 25.38 -15.20 42.85
CA TYR A 4 24.71 -14.63 41.68
C TYR A 4 25.47 -15.13 40.44
N ASP A 5 24.78 -15.82 39.53
CA ASP A 5 25.35 -16.32 38.27
C ASP A 5 25.21 -15.26 37.19
N ASP A 6 26.33 -14.63 36.82
CA ASP A 6 26.41 -13.57 35.80
C ASP A 6 26.18 -14.10 34.36
N ASN A 7 25.96 -15.41 34.16
CA ASN A 7 25.82 -16.01 32.82
C ASN A 7 24.39 -16.08 32.28
N LEU A 8 23.38 -15.54 32.98
CA LEU A 8 22.00 -15.53 32.47
C LEU A 8 21.71 -14.46 31.40
N ASN A 9 22.65 -13.57 31.09
CA ASN A 9 22.44 -12.45 30.18
C ASN A 9 22.86 -12.69 28.70
N ASN A 10 23.24 -13.91 28.33
CA ASN A 10 23.86 -14.16 27.01
C ASN A 10 22.99 -14.85 25.94
N HIS A 11 21.66 -14.82 26.04
CA HIS A 11 20.80 -15.34 24.96
C HIS A 11 19.52 -14.53 24.71
N ILE A 12 19.65 -13.20 24.64
CA ILE A 12 18.67 -12.38 23.91
C ILE A 12 19.34 -11.95 22.62
N ASP A 13 18.94 -12.55 21.49
CA ASP A 13 19.33 -12.13 20.15
C ASP A 13 18.76 -10.72 19.88
N MET A 14 19.51 -9.72 20.31
CA MET A 14 19.21 -8.28 20.24
C MET A 14 19.50 -7.69 18.84
N GLY A 15 19.44 -8.52 17.77
CA GLY A 15 20.14 -8.18 16.52
C GLY A 15 19.34 -8.24 15.21
N LYS A 16 18.19 -8.91 15.13
CA LYS A 16 17.45 -8.96 13.87
C LYS A 16 16.58 -7.71 13.71
N GLN A 17 17.24 -6.60 13.38
CA GLN A 17 16.58 -5.38 12.90
C GLN A 17 15.69 -5.78 11.73
N ILE A 18 14.37 -5.76 11.91
CA ILE A 18 13.43 -5.88 10.79
C ILE A 18 13.69 -4.65 9.94
N LYS A 19 14.38 -4.82 8.82
CA LYS A 19 14.48 -3.75 7.82
C LYS A 19 13.08 -3.59 7.21
N ASN A 20 12.39 -2.52 7.58
CA ASN A 20 11.12 -2.10 6.99
C ASN A 20 11.37 -1.55 5.59
N ILE A 21 11.79 -2.42 4.67
CA ILE A 21 12.13 -2.05 3.31
C ILE A 21 11.22 -2.82 2.36
N LEU A 22 10.45 -2.10 1.58
CA LEU A 22 9.63 -2.68 0.52
C LEU A 22 10.38 -2.58 -0.82
N ASN A 23 10.59 -3.73 -1.47
CA ASN A 23 10.97 -3.78 -2.88
C ASN A 23 9.70 -3.80 -3.76
N GLY A 24 9.89 -3.94 -5.08
CA GLY A 24 8.78 -3.93 -6.02
C GLY A 24 7.73 -5.02 -5.78
N THR A 25 8.14 -6.24 -5.44
CA THR A 25 7.21 -7.36 -5.18
C THR A 25 6.40 -7.12 -3.91
N SER A 26 7.06 -6.75 -2.81
CA SER A 26 6.37 -6.47 -1.55
C SER A 26 5.47 -5.23 -1.63
N LEU A 27 5.78 -4.26 -2.51
CA LEU A 27 4.91 -3.12 -2.73
C LEU A 27 3.62 -3.53 -3.45
N VAL A 28 3.70 -4.43 -4.43
CA VAL A 28 2.49 -5.00 -5.07
C VAL A 28 1.67 -5.80 -4.05
N GLU A 29 2.32 -6.62 -3.22
CA GLU A 29 1.65 -7.38 -2.16
C GLU A 29 0.92 -6.47 -1.16
N MET A 30 1.52 -5.32 -0.80
CA MET A 30 0.86 -4.32 0.04
C MET A 30 -0.46 -3.83 -0.57
N PHE A 31 -0.52 -3.63 -1.89
CA PHE A 31 -1.73 -3.24 -2.60
C PHE A 31 -2.75 -4.40 -2.68
N SER A 32 -2.30 -5.65 -2.85
CA SER A 32 -3.17 -6.83 -2.80
C SER A 32 -3.83 -6.99 -1.42
N VAL A 33 -3.08 -6.73 -0.33
CA VAL A 33 -3.63 -6.72 1.04
C VAL A 33 -4.61 -5.57 1.22
N ALA A 34 -4.30 -4.37 0.70
CA ALA A 34 -5.21 -3.23 0.75
C ALA A 34 -6.52 -3.51 0.00
N LEU A 35 -6.46 -4.19 -1.16
CA LEU A 35 -7.63 -4.63 -1.90
C LEU A 35 -8.50 -5.57 -1.07
N SER A 36 -7.92 -6.63 -0.49
CA SER A 36 -8.67 -7.57 0.35
C SER A 36 -9.37 -6.84 1.52
N LYS A 37 -8.68 -5.90 2.18
CA LYS A 37 -9.30 -5.10 3.26
C LYS A 37 -10.41 -4.19 2.77
N LEU A 38 -10.27 -3.61 1.58
CA LEU A 38 -11.32 -2.78 1.02
C LEU A 38 -12.53 -3.61 0.58
N GLU A 39 -12.32 -4.80 0.02
CA GLU A 39 -13.38 -5.76 -0.31
C GLU A 39 -14.16 -6.20 0.94
N ASP A 40 -13.48 -6.46 2.05
CA ASP A 40 -14.13 -6.81 3.34
C ASP A 40 -15.02 -5.68 3.89
N ASN A 41 -14.78 -4.43 3.49
CA ASN A 41 -15.38 -3.24 4.11
C ASN A 41 -16.14 -2.34 3.12
N PHE A 42 -16.34 -2.77 1.87
CA PHE A 42 -16.85 -1.89 0.82
C PHE A 42 -18.27 -1.36 1.12
N GLU A 43 -19.13 -2.14 1.76
CA GLU A 43 -20.48 -1.72 2.17
C GLU A 43 -20.43 -0.60 3.21
N ALA A 44 -19.53 -0.73 4.19
CA ALA A 44 -19.31 0.32 5.17
C ALA A 44 -18.84 1.62 4.48
N VAL A 45 -17.91 1.52 3.54
CA VAL A 45 -17.45 2.68 2.74
C VAL A 45 -18.57 3.27 1.88
N ASN A 46 -19.40 2.44 1.23
CA ASN A 46 -20.58 2.88 0.49
C ASN A 46 -21.53 3.71 1.38
N SER A 47 -21.65 3.36 2.67
CA SER A 47 -22.52 4.07 3.62
C SER A 47 -21.96 5.40 4.15
N LEU A 48 -20.66 5.67 3.96
CA LEU A 48 -20.04 6.92 4.45
C LEU A 48 -20.38 8.14 3.60
N ASN A 49 -20.65 7.96 2.30
CA ASN A 49 -20.97 9.08 1.42
C ASN A 49 -22.41 9.56 1.64
N VAL A 50 -22.57 10.68 2.35
CA VAL A 50 -23.87 11.20 2.80
C VAL A 50 -24.26 12.56 2.20
N PHE A 51 -23.61 13.04 1.12
CA PHE A 51 -23.91 14.36 0.52
C PHE A 51 -23.96 14.40 -1.02
N PRO A 52 -24.92 15.12 -1.65
CA PRO A 52 -26.25 15.51 -1.16
C PRO A 52 -27.29 14.37 -1.31
N VAL A 53 -26.98 13.34 -2.09
CA VAL A 53 -27.74 12.09 -2.24
C VAL A 53 -26.71 10.95 -2.21
N PRO A 54 -26.84 9.96 -1.31
CA PRO A 54 -25.97 8.79 -1.31
C PRO A 54 -26.10 8.05 -2.65
N ASP A 55 -25.02 8.03 -3.43
CA ASP A 55 -24.89 7.19 -4.63
C ASP A 55 -24.69 5.71 -4.25
N GLY A 56 -24.23 5.45 -3.02
CA GLY A 56 -24.09 4.11 -2.46
C GLY A 56 -23.07 3.25 -3.18
N ASP A 57 -22.21 3.85 -3.99
CA ASP A 57 -21.25 3.17 -4.86
C ASP A 57 -19.80 3.55 -4.59
N THR A 58 -19.53 4.40 -3.59
CA THR A 58 -18.18 4.91 -3.26
C THR A 58 -17.17 3.79 -3.03
N GLY A 59 -17.47 2.85 -2.14
CA GLY A 59 -16.67 1.67 -1.87
C GLY A 59 -16.60 0.71 -3.06
N THR A 60 -17.72 0.49 -3.76
CA THR A 60 -17.75 -0.33 -4.99
C THR A 60 -16.77 0.20 -6.05
N ASN A 61 -16.80 1.51 -6.28
CA ASN A 61 -15.92 2.20 -7.23
C ASN A 61 -14.44 2.11 -6.83
N MET A 62 -14.14 2.23 -5.52
CA MET A 62 -12.77 2.05 -5.02
C MET A 62 -12.29 0.61 -5.16
N VAL A 63 -13.12 -0.39 -4.85
CA VAL A 63 -12.79 -1.82 -5.04
C VAL A 63 -12.50 -2.11 -6.50
N LEU A 64 -13.38 -1.71 -7.42
CA LEU A 64 -13.18 -1.95 -8.85
C LEU A 64 -11.90 -1.30 -9.39
N THR A 65 -11.58 -0.10 -8.89
CA THR A 65 -10.34 0.61 -9.23
C THR A 65 -9.13 -0.17 -8.73
N LEU A 66 -9.11 -0.53 -7.44
CA LEU A 66 -7.96 -1.18 -6.80
C LEU A 66 -7.76 -2.62 -7.29
N LYS A 67 -8.85 -3.30 -7.66
CA LYS A 67 -8.82 -4.62 -8.29
C LYS A 67 -8.10 -4.60 -9.63
N HIS A 68 -8.42 -3.61 -10.47
CA HIS A 68 -7.70 -3.44 -11.73
C HIS A 68 -6.22 -3.12 -11.52
N VAL A 69 -5.91 -2.29 -10.52
CA VAL A 69 -4.52 -1.95 -10.15
C VAL A 69 -3.71 -3.19 -9.79
N VAL A 70 -4.24 -4.02 -8.89
CA VAL A 70 -3.59 -5.25 -8.44
C VAL A 70 -3.45 -6.25 -9.59
N GLU A 71 -4.52 -6.49 -10.36
CA GLU A 71 -4.48 -7.41 -11.51
C GLU A 71 -3.40 -7.02 -12.54
N VAL A 72 -3.28 -5.73 -12.86
CA VAL A 72 -2.23 -5.26 -13.77
C VAL A 72 -0.85 -5.44 -13.13
N ALA A 73 -0.68 -5.07 -11.86
CA ALA A 73 0.61 -5.14 -11.19
C ALA A 73 1.13 -6.57 -11.03
N GLU A 74 0.28 -7.52 -10.66
CA GLU A 74 0.63 -8.95 -10.51
C GLU A 74 1.03 -9.61 -11.84
N ASN A 75 0.51 -9.11 -12.96
CA ASN A 75 0.88 -9.58 -14.29
C ASN A 75 2.21 -8.99 -14.81
N ASN A 76 2.88 -8.13 -14.04
CA ASN A 76 4.17 -7.53 -14.41
C ASN A 76 5.30 -8.03 -13.51
N LYS A 77 6.45 -8.35 -14.11
CA LYS A 77 7.67 -8.67 -13.35
C LYS A 77 8.35 -7.38 -12.95
N VAL A 78 8.24 -7.02 -11.67
CA VAL A 78 8.82 -5.80 -11.10
C VAL A 78 10.05 -6.09 -10.26
N LYS A 79 11.08 -5.24 -10.35
CA LYS A 79 12.32 -5.38 -9.57
C LYS A 79 12.46 -4.30 -8.50
N SER A 80 11.98 -3.09 -8.77
CA SER A 80 12.12 -1.95 -7.85
C SER A 80 10.78 -1.42 -7.33
N ALA A 81 10.83 -0.73 -6.19
CA ALA A 81 9.71 0.02 -5.65
C ALA A 81 9.23 1.10 -6.65
N GLY A 82 10.12 1.82 -7.31
CA GLY A 82 9.77 2.83 -8.30
C GLY A 82 9.07 2.26 -9.54
N GLU A 83 9.55 1.12 -10.07
CA GLU A 83 8.94 0.44 -11.21
C GLU A 83 7.51 -0.03 -10.89
N SER A 84 7.35 -0.71 -9.76
CA SER A 84 6.03 -1.16 -9.30
C SER A 84 5.09 0.01 -9.01
N ALA A 85 5.55 1.06 -8.33
CA ALA A 85 4.74 2.26 -8.05
C ALA A 85 4.23 2.93 -9.33
N LYS A 86 5.07 3.03 -10.36
CA LYS A 86 4.66 3.55 -11.68
C LYS A 86 3.60 2.69 -12.35
N ILE A 87 3.74 1.37 -12.28
CA ILE A 87 2.76 0.43 -12.83
C ILE A 87 1.43 0.58 -12.08
N LEU A 88 1.46 0.60 -10.75
CA LEU A 88 0.29 0.80 -9.90
C LEU A 88 -0.43 2.12 -10.24
N SER A 89 0.32 3.23 -10.34
CA SER A 89 -0.20 4.55 -10.73
C SER A 89 -0.80 4.56 -12.13
N LYS A 90 -0.14 3.94 -13.11
CA LYS A 90 -0.65 3.84 -14.49
C LYS A 90 -1.90 2.97 -14.58
N ALA A 91 -1.93 1.85 -13.86
CA ALA A 91 -3.11 1.00 -13.77
C ALA A 91 -4.27 1.75 -13.11
N ALA A 92 -4.02 2.51 -12.03
CA ALA A 92 -5.04 3.30 -11.36
C ALA A 92 -5.64 4.36 -12.28
N LEU A 93 -4.80 5.07 -13.06
CA LEU A 93 -5.25 6.02 -14.08
C LEU A 93 -6.19 5.37 -15.10
N ASN A 94 -5.83 4.17 -15.58
CA ASN A 94 -6.59 3.48 -16.62
C ASN A 94 -7.85 2.78 -16.08
N GLY A 95 -7.87 2.42 -14.79
CA GLY A 95 -8.91 1.62 -14.15
C GLY A 95 -9.87 2.39 -13.24
N ALA A 96 -9.63 3.68 -12.99
CA ALA A 96 -10.44 4.50 -12.10
C ALA A 96 -11.93 4.47 -12.46
N ARG A 97 -12.79 4.21 -11.46
CA ARG A 97 -14.25 4.21 -11.57
C ARG A 97 -14.88 5.29 -10.71
N GLY A 98 -15.76 6.09 -11.29
CA GLY A 98 -16.46 7.15 -10.58
C GLY A 98 -15.52 8.19 -9.94
N ASN A 99 -16.07 9.02 -9.08
CA ASN A 99 -15.30 10.08 -8.40
C ASN A 99 -14.32 9.50 -7.38
N SER A 100 -14.75 8.50 -6.60
CA SER A 100 -13.90 7.89 -5.57
C SER A 100 -12.70 7.15 -6.17
N GLY A 101 -12.87 6.49 -7.32
CA GLY A 101 -11.76 5.89 -8.06
C GLY A 101 -10.76 6.92 -8.59
N VAL A 102 -11.23 8.08 -9.07
CA VAL A 102 -10.35 9.18 -9.53
C VAL A 102 -9.56 9.80 -8.37
N ILE A 103 -10.17 9.95 -7.20
CA ILE A 103 -9.50 10.41 -5.98
C ILE A 103 -8.45 9.38 -5.53
N LEU A 104 -8.82 8.10 -5.50
CA LEU A 104 -7.88 7.01 -5.17
C LEU A 104 -6.71 6.96 -6.15
N TYR A 105 -6.97 7.11 -7.46
CA TYR A 105 -5.92 7.26 -8.46
C TYR A 105 -4.98 8.43 -8.13
N SER A 106 -5.52 9.60 -7.79
CA SER A 106 -4.72 10.79 -7.50
C SER A 106 -3.79 10.56 -6.30
N PHE A 107 -4.28 9.87 -5.26
CA PHE A 107 -3.46 9.44 -4.13
C PHE A 107 -2.34 8.48 -4.57
N ILE A 108 -2.66 7.42 -5.32
CA ILE A 108 -1.66 6.44 -5.80
C ILE A 108 -0.63 7.12 -6.71
N LYS A 109 -1.05 8.09 -7.51
CA LYS A 109 -0.18 8.90 -8.36
C LYS A 109 0.79 9.72 -7.52
N GLY A 110 0.32 10.47 -6.52
CA GLY A 110 1.16 11.22 -5.60
C GLY A 110 2.19 10.30 -4.92
N PHE A 111 1.72 9.19 -4.36
CA PHE A 111 2.57 8.18 -3.75
C PHE A 111 3.66 7.66 -4.71
N SER A 112 3.28 7.35 -5.96
CA SER A 112 4.25 6.94 -6.98
C SER A 112 5.27 8.03 -7.34
N LEU A 113 4.87 9.31 -7.36
CA LEU A 113 5.78 10.42 -7.62
C LEU A 113 6.81 10.57 -6.50
N GLY A 114 6.40 10.33 -5.25
CA GLY A 114 7.29 10.38 -4.09
C GLY A 114 8.35 9.28 -4.08
N ILE A 115 7.96 8.06 -4.46
CA ILE A 115 8.87 6.90 -4.57
C ILE A 115 9.88 7.11 -5.71
N ALA A 116 9.46 7.76 -6.80
CA ALA A 116 10.27 8.07 -7.98
C ALA A 116 10.95 6.83 -8.58
N GLU A 117 12.28 6.85 -8.80
CA GLU A 117 13.05 5.74 -9.37
C GLU A 117 13.69 4.82 -8.31
N SER A 118 13.24 4.89 -7.06
CA SER A 118 13.91 4.20 -5.95
C SER A 118 13.83 2.68 -6.08
N ASN A 119 14.95 1.99 -5.82
CA ASN A 119 14.98 0.53 -5.82
C ASN A 119 14.12 -0.06 -4.69
N GLU A 120 14.12 0.62 -3.56
CA GLU A 120 13.56 0.20 -2.28
C GLU A 120 12.80 1.37 -1.66
N LEU A 121 11.79 1.05 -0.86
CA LEU A 121 10.97 1.99 -0.10
C LEU A 121 11.19 1.75 1.39
N ASP A 122 11.97 2.62 2.02
CA ASP A 122 12.17 2.65 3.46
C ASP A 122 11.16 3.58 4.16
N ASP A 123 11.20 3.61 5.49
CA ASP A 123 10.29 4.43 6.32
C ASP A 123 10.33 5.92 5.95
N SER A 124 11.52 6.48 5.70
CA SER A 124 11.67 7.90 5.38
C SER A 124 11.07 8.22 4.02
N LEU A 125 11.31 7.36 3.03
CA LEU A 125 10.77 7.54 1.69
C LEU A 125 9.26 7.27 1.67
N PHE A 126 8.76 6.35 2.49
CA PHE A 126 7.33 6.09 2.64
C PHE A 126 6.60 7.34 3.12
N VAL A 127 7.07 7.96 4.21
CA VAL A 127 6.50 9.21 4.73
C VAL A 127 6.52 10.31 3.67
N LYS A 128 7.68 10.55 3.05
CA LYS A 128 7.83 11.56 1.98
C LYS A 128 6.86 11.32 0.82
N SER A 129 6.59 10.05 0.51
CA SER A 129 5.71 9.69 -0.61
C SER A 129 4.25 9.96 -0.31
N LEU A 130 3.82 9.95 0.95
CA LEU A 130 2.46 10.29 1.36
C LEU A 130 2.18 11.81 1.35
N GLU A 131 3.22 12.64 1.26
CA GLU A 131 3.11 14.10 1.27
C GLU A 131 2.98 14.73 -0.14
N GLN A 132 3.04 13.91 -1.19
CA GLN A 132 2.91 14.35 -2.59
C GLN A 132 1.45 14.49 -3.03
#